data_AF-A0A2S9GGR6-F1
#
_entry.id   AF-A0A2S9GGR6-F1
#
_cell.length_a   1.000
_cell.length_b   1.000
_cell.length_c   1.000
_cell.angle_alpha   90.00
_cell.angle_beta   90.00
_cell.angle_gamma   90.00
#
_symmetry.space_group_name_H-M   'P 1'
#
loop_
_entity.id
_entity.type
_entity.pdbx_description
1 polymer ?
#
loop_
_entity_poly.entity_id
_entity_poly.type
_entity_poly.pdbx_seq_one_letter_code
_entity_poly.pdbx_strand_id
1 'polypeptide(L)'
;MPAYTPGRTVPGAIKIASNETVHGPLPSVRAAIEKATDGLNRYPDNGYVELKERLAKHVNFAPENISVGCGSVSLCQQLIQ
;
A
#
# COMPACT_ATOMS: atom_id res chain seq x y z
N MET A 1 -19.38 3.47 17.87
CA MET A 1 -18.10 4.19 18.09
C MET A 1 -18.09 5.45 17.25
N PRO A 2 -17.42 6.52 17.67
CA PRO A 2 -17.26 7.70 16.81
C PRO A 2 -16.50 7.35 15.53
N ALA A 3 -16.78 8.09 14.46
CA ALA A 3 -16.07 7.94 13.19
C ALA A 3 -14.58 8.34 13.34
N TYR A 4 -13.72 7.73 12.52
CA TYR A 4 -12.30 8.08 12.48
C TYR A 4 -12.10 9.54 12.05
N THR A 5 -11.19 10.24 12.73
CA THR A 5 -10.80 11.62 12.40
C THR A 5 -9.30 11.64 12.01
N PRO A 6 -8.95 11.97 10.76
CA PRO A 6 -7.56 11.98 10.32
C PRO A 6 -6.75 13.13 10.94
N GLY A 7 -5.43 12.94 11.02
CA GLY A 7 -4.51 13.96 11.50
C GLY A 7 -4.47 15.19 10.58
N ARG A 8 -4.35 16.39 11.16
CA ARG A 8 -4.33 17.66 10.41
C ARG A 8 -3.01 17.84 9.64
N THR A 9 -3.09 18.55 8.52
CA THR A 9 -1.96 19.09 7.77
C THR A 9 -2.11 20.61 7.73
N VAL A 10 -1.09 21.34 8.18
CA VAL A 10 -1.09 22.81 8.26
C VAL A 10 0.06 23.32 7.40
N PRO A 11 -0.20 24.17 6.38
CA PRO A 11 0.86 24.74 5.56
C PRO A 11 1.93 25.44 6.41
N GLY A 12 3.20 25.18 6.12
CA GLY A 12 4.34 25.73 6.87
C GLY A 12 4.68 25.00 8.18
N ALA A 13 3.85 24.07 8.65
CA ALA A 13 4.17 23.24 9.81
C ALA A 13 5.06 22.05 9.42
N ILE A 14 5.96 21.66 10.34
CA ILE A 14 6.69 20.38 10.22
C ILE A 14 5.72 19.23 10.49
N LYS A 15 5.56 18.32 9.53
CA LYS A 15 4.62 17.20 9.62
C LYS A 15 5.23 16.04 10.43
N ILE A 16 4.67 15.78 11.61
CA ILE A 16 5.04 14.64 12.50
C ILE A 16 3.82 13.90 13.07
N ALA A 17 2.63 14.09 12.48
CA ALA A 17 1.36 13.63 13.04
C ALA A 17 0.83 12.30 12.43
N SER A 18 1.58 11.68 11.51
CA SER A 18 1.06 10.58 10.66
C SER A 18 2.02 9.39 10.51
N ASN A 19 3.12 9.36 11.29
CA ASN A 19 4.16 8.30 11.22
C ASN A 19 4.76 8.09 9.81
N GLU A 20 4.77 9.12 8.97
CA GLU A 20 5.32 9.09 7.62
C GLU A 20 6.86 9.01 7.67
N THR A 21 7.47 8.33 6.70
CA THR A 21 8.92 8.43 6.46
C THR A 21 9.25 9.74 5.75
N VAL A 22 10.51 10.20 5.85
CA VAL A 22 10.92 11.53 5.33
C VAL A 22 11.48 11.51 3.91
N HIS A 23 11.83 10.33 3.39
CA HIS A 23 12.46 10.20 2.08
C HIS A 23 11.41 9.95 1.00
N GLY A 24 11.63 10.56 -0.17
CA GLY A 24 10.85 10.24 -1.37
C GLY A 24 11.13 8.81 -1.88
N PRO A 25 10.39 8.36 -2.90
CA PRO A 25 10.58 7.02 -3.47
C PRO A 25 11.94 6.88 -4.16
N LEU A 26 12.51 5.68 -4.10
CA LEU A 26 13.72 5.33 -4.86
C LEU A 26 13.49 5.51 -6.38
N PRO A 27 14.54 5.77 -7.18
CA PRO A 27 14.41 5.88 -8.64
C PRO A 27 13.76 4.65 -9.30
N SER A 28 14.05 3.45 -8.81
CA SER A 28 13.44 2.20 -9.30
C SER A 28 11.94 2.10 -9.00
N VAL A 29 11.49 2.64 -7.86
CA VAL A 29 10.06 2.69 -7.50
C VAL A 29 9.33 3.69 -8.40
N ARG A 30 9.93 4.87 -8.63
CA ARG A 30 9.39 5.86 -9.58
C ARG A 30 9.24 5.26 -10.98
N ALA A 31 10.28 4.61 -11.49
CA ALA A 31 10.25 3.99 -12.82
C ALA A 31 9.18 2.89 -12.93
N ALA A 32 8.98 2.09 -11.88
CA ALA A 32 7.92 1.07 -11.86
C ALA A 32 6.51 1.69 -11.90
N ILE A 33 6.29 2.78 -11.16
CA ILE A 33 5.02 3.54 -11.18
C ILE A 33 4.79 4.14 -12.58
N GLU A 34 5.78 4.83 -13.14
CA GLU A 34 5.71 5.44 -14.47
C GLU A 34 5.36 4.41 -15.55
N LYS A 35 6.05 3.27 -15.58
CA LYS A 35 5.72 2.17 -16.50
C LYS A 35 4.31 1.63 -16.30
N ALA A 36 3.81 1.54 -15.07
CA ALA A 36 2.45 1.07 -14.82
C ALA A 36 1.38 2.04 -15.38
N THR A 37 1.72 3.32 -15.59
CA THR A 37 0.78 4.30 -16.18
C THR A 37 0.44 4.02 -17.65
N ASP A 38 1.31 3.32 -18.39
CA ASP A 38 1.08 2.93 -19.79
C ASP A 38 -0.20 2.09 -19.97
N GLY A 39 -0.61 1.36 -18.92
CA GLY A 39 -1.78 0.48 -18.91
C GLY A 39 -2.95 0.99 -18.07
N LEU A 40 -2.97 2.26 -17.66
CA LEU A 40 -3.94 2.78 -16.68
C LEU A 40 -5.41 2.69 -17.14
N ASN A 41 -5.65 2.51 -18.43
CA ASN A 41 -6.98 2.26 -19.01
C ASN A 41 -7.47 0.80 -18.82
N ARG A 42 -6.72 -0.04 -18.12
CA ARG A 42 -7.05 -1.45 -17.82
C ARG A 42 -7.20 -1.65 -16.32
N TYR A 43 -8.05 -2.61 -15.94
CA TYR A 43 -8.13 -3.05 -14.55
C TYR A 43 -6.79 -3.65 -14.09
N PRO A 44 -6.44 -3.50 -12.80
CA PRO A 44 -5.27 -4.16 -12.24
C PRO A 44 -5.49 -5.68 -12.14
N ASP A 45 -4.41 -6.41 -11.86
CA ASP A 45 -4.50 -7.80 -11.47
C ASP A 45 -5.24 -7.92 -10.12
N ASN A 46 -6.47 -8.45 -10.18
CA ASN A 46 -7.33 -8.62 -9.01
C ASN A 46 -6.79 -9.67 -8.02
N GLY A 47 -5.88 -10.56 -8.47
CA GLY A 47 -5.27 -11.59 -7.64
C GLY A 47 -3.98 -11.15 -6.94
N TYR A 48 -3.41 -10.00 -7.31
CA TYR A 48 -2.10 -9.53 -6.85
C TYR A 48 -1.00 -10.60 -6.98
N VAL A 49 -1.03 -11.42 -8.04
CA VAL A 49 -0.25 -12.66 -8.17
C VAL A 49 1.25 -12.40 -7.99
N GLU A 50 1.82 -11.47 -8.78
CA GLU A 50 3.25 -11.15 -8.72
C GLU A 50 3.65 -10.58 -7.35
N LEU A 51 2.79 -9.73 -6.76
CA LEU A 51 3.06 -9.12 -5.45
C LEU A 51 3.05 -10.19 -4.34
N LYS A 52 2.07 -11.10 -4.35
CA LYS A 52 1.98 -12.21 -3.39
C LYS A 52 3.19 -13.12 -3.48
N GLU A 53 3.63 -13.48 -4.69
CA GLU A 53 4.83 -14.29 -4.88
C GLU A 53 6.09 -13.61 -4.33
N ARG A 54 6.26 -12.31 -4.57
CA ARG A 54 7.42 -11.55 -4.03
C ARG A 54 7.39 -11.44 -2.52
N LEU A 55 6.22 -11.14 -1.93
CA LEU A 55 6.06 -11.07 -0.48
C LEU A 55 6.33 -12.43 0.18
N ALA A 56 5.74 -13.50 -0.36
CA ALA A 56 5.94 -14.87 0.08
C ALA A 56 7.43 -15.24 0.17
N LYS A 57 8.21 -14.93 -0.89
CA LYS A 57 9.68 -15.12 -0.89
C LYS A 57 10.38 -14.25 0.16
N HIS A 58 9.96 -13.00 0.32
CA HIS A 58 10.58 -12.07 1.26
C HIS A 58 10.39 -12.49 2.72
N VAL A 59 9.22 -13.02 3.07
CA VAL A 59 8.88 -13.43 4.45
C VAL A 59 8.99 -14.95 4.70
N ASN A 60 9.41 -15.72 3.70
CA ASN A 60 9.53 -17.19 3.76
C ASN A 60 8.22 -17.93 4.11
N PHE A 61 7.14 -17.58 3.41
CA PHE A 61 5.84 -18.27 3.47
C PHE A 61 5.42 -18.71 2.06
N ALA A 62 4.43 -19.62 1.98
CA ALA A 62 3.76 -19.92 0.72
C ALA A 62 2.80 -18.78 0.30
N PRO A 63 2.61 -18.48 -1.00
CA PRO A 63 1.72 -17.40 -1.46
C PRO A 63 0.27 -17.50 -0.97
N GLU A 64 -0.21 -18.71 -0.69
CA GLU A 64 -1.55 -19.00 -0.17
C GLU A 64 -1.75 -18.42 1.24
N ASN A 65 -0.66 -18.22 1.99
CA ASN A 65 -0.66 -17.64 3.33
C ASN A 65 -0.61 -16.10 3.32
N ILE A 66 -0.57 -15.46 2.15
CA ILE A 66 -0.49 -14.00 2.01
C ILE A 66 -1.86 -13.46 1.55
N SER A 67 -2.33 -12.39 2.19
CA SER A 67 -3.46 -11.59 1.70
C SER A 67 -2.99 -10.16 1.43
N VAL A 68 -3.56 -9.53 0.40
CA VAL A 68 -3.24 -8.16 0.00
C VAL A 68 -4.52 -7.34 0.02
N GLY A 69 -4.45 -6.14 0.59
CA GLY A 69 -5.56 -5.19 0.65
C GLY A 69 -5.09 -3.76 0.36
N CYS A 70 -6.04 -2.86 0.15
CA CYS A 70 -5.78 -1.43 -0.07
C CYS A 70 -5.40 -0.73 1.24
N GLY A 71 -4.19 -1.02 1.73
CA GLY A 71 -3.76 -0.70 3.08
C GLY A 71 -4.24 -1.74 4.11
N SER A 72 -3.49 -1.90 5.19
CA SER A 72 -3.80 -2.87 6.26
C SER A 72 -5.16 -2.59 6.91
N VAL A 73 -5.64 -1.35 6.89
CA VAL A 73 -6.98 -0.98 7.39
C VAL A 73 -8.10 -1.72 6.67
N SER A 74 -7.98 -1.98 5.35
CA SER A 74 -8.96 -2.79 4.63
C SER A 74 -8.94 -4.25 5.08
N LEU A 75 -7.76 -4.78 5.41
CA LEU A 75 -7.63 -6.14 5.97
C LEU A 75 -8.24 -6.21 7.37
N CYS A 76 -8.06 -5.18 8.21
CA CYS A 76 -8.73 -5.12 9.52
C CYS A 76 -10.26 -5.20 9.39
N GLN A 77 -10.85 -4.53 8.40
CA GLN A 77 -12.28 -4.63 8.13
C GLN A 77 -12.66 -6.05 7.67
N GLN A 78 -11.92 -6.63 6.72
CA GLN A 78 -12.17 -7.98 6.22
C GLN A 78 -12.08 -9.07 7.29
N LEU A 79 -11.26 -8.87 8.33
CA LEU A 79 -11.15 -9.82 9.44
C LEU A 79 -12.35 -9.78 10.40
N ILE A 80 -13.10 -8.67 10.41
CA ILE A 80 -14.21 -8.45 11.35
C ILE A 80 -15.57 -8.73 10.70
N GLN A 81 -15.66 -8.66 9.37
CA GLN A 81 -16.87 -8.95 8.59
C GLN A 81 -16.96 -10.43 8.21
#